data_AF-A0A0F9M0Y6-F1
#
_entry.id   AF-A0A0F9M0Y6-F1
#
_cell.length_a   1.000
_cell.length_b   1.000
_cell.length_c   1.000
_cell.angle_alpha   90.00
_cell.angle_beta   90.00
_cell.angle_gamma   90.00
#
_symmetry.space_group_name_H-M   'P 1'
#
loop_
_entity.id
_entity.type
_entity.pdbx_description
1 polymer ?
#
loop_
_entity_poly.entity_id
_entity_poly.type
_entity_poly.pdbx_seq_one_letter_code
_entity_poly.pdbx_strand_id
1 'polypeptide(L)'
;MSLEIHYHKFLKREFTKELHWFEEEFDLLFNCKSNFFKQDKRIANQILDVLSETINLYPNEKLLTRLAFTLNNIKEKHPVFFNSK
;
A
#
# COMPACT_ATOMS: atom_id res chain seq x y z
N MET A 1 26.99 -18.69 4.46
CA MET A 1 26.30 -18.19 3.25
C MET A 1 24.79 -18.55 3.21
N SER A 2 24.30 -19.54 3.97
CA SER A 2 22.86 -19.89 4.01
C SER A 2 22.00 -18.94 4.84
N LEU A 3 22.48 -18.46 5.99
CA LEU A 3 21.69 -17.65 6.93
C LEU A 3 21.18 -16.34 6.31
N GLU A 4 22.03 -15.65 5.55
CA GLU A 4 21.73 -14.37 4.91
C GLU A 4 20.63 -14.50 3.83
N ILE A 5 20.68 -15.59 3.06
CA ILE A 5 19.64 -15.91 2.06
C ILE A 5 18.30 -16.20 2.75
N HIS A 6 18.32 -16.94 3.86
CA HIS A 6 17.11 -17.22 4.63
C HIS A 6 16.52 -15.95 5.25
N TYR A 7 17.38 -15.07 5.76
CA TYR A 7 16.98 -13.78 6.32
C TYR A 7 16.32 -12.89 5.26
N HIS A 8 16.90 -12.74 4.07
CA HIS A 8 16.29 -11.95 3.00
C HIS A 8 14.97 -12.54 2.49
N LYS A 9 14.85 -13.87 2.43
CA LYS A 9 13.58 -14.53 2.09
C LYS A 9 12.51 -14.27 3.15
N PHE A 10 12.87 -14.33 4.42
CA PHE A 10 11.97 -14.03 5.53
C PHE A 10 11.50 -12.58 5.49
N LEU A 11 12.43 -11.62 5.39
CA LEU A 11 12.08 -10.19 5.29
C LEU A 11 11.15 -9.90 4.12
N LYS A 12 11.42 -10.49 2.94
CA LYS A 12 10.54 -10.32 1.78
C LYS A 12 9.14 -10.88 2.03
N ARG A 13 9.04 -12.01 2.74
CA ARG A 13 7.74 -12.63 3.08
C ARG A 13 6.96 -11.74 4.04
N GLU A 14 7.58 -11.29 5.12
CA GLU A 14 6.93 -10.42 6.10
C GLU A 14 6.50 -9.10 5.44
N PHE A 15 7.38 -8.47 4.67
CA PHE A 15 7.04 -7.26 3.92
C PHE A 15 5.82 -7.45 3.01
N THR A 16 5.70 -8.61 2.36
CA THR A 16 4.55 -8.90 1.50
C THR A 16 3.27 -9.08 2.30
N LYS A 17 3.35 -9.69 3.48
CA LYS A 17 2.18 -9.83 4.37
C LYS A 17 1.71 -8.46 4.86
N GLU A 18 2.64 -7.60 5.27
CA GLU A 18 2.31 -6.24 5.72
C GLU A 18 1.60 -5.45 4.62
N LEU A 19 2.07 -5.53 3.37
CA LEU A 19 1.39 -4.88 2.25
C LEU A 19 0.01 -5.45 1.97
N HIS A 20 -0.15 -6.77 2.09
CA HIS A 20 -1.47 -7.38 1.92
C HIS A 20 -2.43 -6.95 3.03
N TRP A 21 -1.97 -6.96 4.28
CA TRP A 21 -2.76 -6.48 5.41
C TRP A 21 -3.13 -5.01 5.27
N PHE A 22 -2.22 -4.18 4.77
CA PHE A 22 -2.51 -2.78 4.45
C PHE A 22 -3.62 -2.63 3.40
N GLU A 23 -3.60 -3.43 2.32
CA GLU A 23 -4.68 -3.44 1.33
C GLU A 23 -6.02 -3.83 1.95
N GLU A 24 -6.04 -4.86 2.80
CA GLU A 24 -7.25 -5.32 3.47
C GLU A 24 -7.81 -4.28 4.44
N GLU A 25 -6.97 -3.63 5.25
CA GLU A 25 -7.34 -2.54 6.14
C GLU A 25 -7.91 -1.35 5.36
N PHE A 26 -7.26 -0.97 4.25
CA PHE A 26 -7.76 0.10 3.39
C PHE A 26 -9.13 -0.26 2.80
N ASP A 27 -9.31 -1.50 2.34
CA ASP A 27 -10.60 -2.01 1.87
C ASP A 27 -11.65 -1.96 3.00
N LEU A 28 -11.33 -2.41 4.21
CA LEU A 28 -12.27 -2.37 5.34
C LEU A 28 -12.74 -0.94 5.68
N LEU A 29 -11.85 0.04 5.60
CA LEU A 29 -12.16 1.44 5.90
C LEU A 29 -13.05 2.11 4.86
N PHE A 30 -12.91 1.73 3.58
CA PHE A 30 -13.48 2.51 2.48
C PHE A 30 -14.44 1.72 1.56
N ASN A 31 -14.33 0.40 1.45
CA ASN A 31 -15.14 -0.42 0.52
C ASN A 31 -16.64 -0.41 0.87
N CYS A 32 -16.98 -0.30 2.15
CA CYS A 32 -18.38 -0.33 2.62
C CYS A 32 -19.09 1.04 2.57
N LYS A 33 -18.42 2.11 2.15
CA LYS A 33 -18.99 3.47 2.16
C LYS A 33 -19.65 3.79 0.83
N SER A 34 -20.98 3.98 0.86
CA SER A 34 -21.76 4.40 -0.32
C SER A 34 -21.55 5.86 -0.69
N ASN A 35 -21.13 6.70 0.26
CA ASN A 35 -20.80 8.11 0.06
C ASN A 35 -19.54 8.47 0.85
N PHE A 36 -18.52 8.99 0.17
CA PHE A 36 -17.32 9.50 0.82
C PHE A 36 -17.49 10.98 1.15
N PHE A 37 -17.43 11.33 2.43
CA PHE A 37 -17.35 12.72 2.85
C PHE A 37 -15.96 13.29 2.53
N LYS A 38 -15.85 14.61 2.50
CA LYS A 38 -14.56 15.30 2.29
C LYS A 38 -13.48 14.84 3.26
N GLN A 39 -13.87 14.49 4.49
CA GLN A 39 -12.95 13.98 5.51
C GLN A 39 -12.47 12.56 5.21
N ASP A 40 -13.32 11.67 4.68
CA ASP A 40 -12.91 10.31 4.28
C ASP A 40 -11.85 10.38 3.18
N LYS A 41 -12.07 11.23 2.17
CA LYS A 41 -11.08 11.47 1.10
C LYS A 41 -9.77 12.02 1.64
N ARG A 42 -9.83 12.94 2.62
CA ARG A 42 -8.62 13.48 3.25
C ARG A 42 -7.82 12.40 3.98
N ILE A 43 -8.49 11.54 4.75
CA ILE A 43 -7.84 10.46 5.49
C ILE A 43 -7.25 9.45 4.52
N ALA A 44 -8.01 9.03 3.51
CA ALA A 44 -7.52 8.14 2.46
C ALA A 44 -6.27 8.71 1.78
N ASN A 45 -6.29 9.98 1.39
CA ASN A 45 -5.14 10.62 0.76
C ASN A 45 -3.93 10.68 1.71
N GLN A 46 -4.11 11.00 2.99
CA GLN A 46 -3.00 10.99 3.95
C GLN A 46 -2.36 9.61 4.09
N ILE A 47 -3.17 8.55 4.11
CA ILE A 47 -2.69 7.16 4.15
C ILE A 47 -1.89 6.83 2.87
N LEU A 48 -2.41 7.22 1.71
CA LEU A 48 -1.77 6.99 0.41
C LEU A 48 -0.49 7.82 0.22
N ASP A 49 -0.45 9.03 0.78
CA ASP A 49 0.73 9.91 0.77
C ASP A 49 1.86 9.25 1.56
N VAL A 50 1.59 8.72 2.76
CA VAL A 50 2.59 7.98 3.56
C VAL A 50 3.12 6.77 2.81
N LEU A 51 2.26 6.01 2.13
CA LEU A 51 2.69 4.88 1.30
C LEU A 51 3.59 5.35 0.14
N SER A 52 3.22 6.46 -0.50
CA SER A 52 3.97 7.05 -1.63
C SER A 52 5.33 7.61 -1.19
N GLU A 53 5.40 8.26 -0.03
CA GLU A 53 6.65 8.71 0.57
C GLU A 53 7.55 7.51 0.92
N THR A 54 6.96 6.45 1.46
CA THR A 54 7.69 5.20 1.76
C THR A 54 8.29 4.60 0.49
N ILE A 55 7.55 4.57 -0.62
CA ILE A 55 8.08 4.14 -1.93
C ILE A 55 9.33 4.94 -2.30
N ASN A 56 9.29 6.26 -2.17
CA ASN A 56 10.40 7.14 -2.58
C ASN A 56 11.67 6.98 -1.72
N LEU A 57 11.55 6.44 -0.50
CA LEU A 57 12.67 6.25 0.42
C LEU A 57 13.35 4.87 0.29
N TYR A 58 12.76 3.93 -0.44
CA TYR A 58 13.27 2.55 -0.53
C TYR A 58 14.22 2.34 -1.72
N PRO A 59 15.51 2.02 -1.49
CA PRO A 59 16.47 1.78 -2.57
C PRO A 59 16.37 0.36 -3.19
N ASN A 60 15.62 -0.55 -2.55
CA ASN A 60 15.51 -1.93 -3.01
C ASN A 60 14.43 -2.06 -4.08
N GLU A 61 14.84 -2.15 -5.36
CA GLU A 61 13.94 -2.24 -6.52
C GLU A 61 12.86 -3.32 -6.40
N LYS A 62 13.18 -4.48 -5.80
CA LYS A 62 12.21 -5.58 -5.63
C LYS A 62 11.13 -5.25 -4.60
N LEU A 63 11.47 -4.51 -3.55
CA LEU A 63 10.50 -4.04 -2.56
C LEU A 63 9.71 -2.85 -3.10
N LEU A 64 10.37 -1.96 -3.84
CA LEU A 64 9.75 -0.86 -4.57
C LEU A 64 8.66 -1.36 -5.53
N THR A 65 8.95 -2.42 -6.29
CA THR A 65 7.97 -3.03 -7.20
C THR A 65 6.75 -3.55 -6.44
N ARG A 66 6.93 -4.12 -5.24
CA ARG A 66 5.81 -4.62 -4.42
C ARG A 66 4.95 -3.48 -3.88
N LEU A 67 5.58 -2.42 -3.37
CA LEU A 67 4.85 -1.23 -2.91
C LEU A 67 4.06 -0.59 -4.06
N ALA A 68 4.68 -0.43 -5.22
CA ALA A 68 4.02 0.12 -6.40
C ALA A 68 2.84 -0.75 -6.86
N PHE A 69 3.00 -2.08 -6.82
CA PHE A 69 1.92 -3.01 -7.12
C PHE A 69 0.75 -2.85 -6.14
N THR A 70 1.03 -2.74 -4.84
CA THR A 70 0.01 -2.51 -3.82
C THR A 70 -0.73 -1.19 -4.01
N LEU A 71 -0.01 -0.11 -4.32
CA LEU A 71 -0.65 1.17 -4.64
C LEU A 71 -1.56 1.07 -5.87
N ASN A 72 -1.15 0.32 -6.90
CA ASN A 72 -1.98 0.07 -8.08
C ASN A 72 -3.23 -0.77 -7.74
N ASN A 73 -3.11 -1.82 -6.93
CA ASN A 73 -4.26 -2.62 -6.50
C ASN A 73 -5.31 -1.74 -5.78
N ILE A 74 -4.85 -0.87 -4.88
CA ILE A 74 -5.74 0.06 -4.17
C ILE A 74 -6.38 1.05 -5.13
N LYS A 75 -5.63 1.55 -6.12
CA LYS A 75 -6.17 2.42 -7.17
C LYS A 75 -7.24 1.75 -8.02
N GLU A 76 -7.06 0.48 -8.38
CA GLU A 76 -8.05 -0.28 -9.15
C GLU A 76 -9.32 -0.54 -8.34
N LYS A 77 -9.20 -0.87 -7.05
CA LYS A 77 -10.34 -1.10 -6.16
C LYS A 77 -11.07 0.19 -5.76
N HIS A 78 -10.32 1.27 -5.54
CA HIS A 78 -10.85 2.55 -5.03
C HIS A 78 -10.48 3.74 -5.92
N PRO A 79 -10.91 3.76 -7.20
CA PRO A 79 -10.51 4.80 -8.14
C PRO A 79 -10.93 6.21 -7.73
N VAL A 80 -11.96 6.32 -6.88
CA VAL A 80 -12.49 7.59 -6.34
C VAL A 80 -11.45 8.43 -5.58
N PHE A 81 -10.43 7.80 -4.98
CA PHE A 81 -9.37 8.52 -4.27
C PHE A 81 -8.24 8.99 -5.19
N PHE A 82 -8.15 8.46 -6.40
CA PHE A 82 -7.08 8.77 -7.35
C PHE A 82 -7.54 9.70 -8.50
N ASN A 83 -8.84 9.87 -8.69
CA ASN A 83 -9.43 10.64 -9.80
C ASN A 83 -9.81 12.09 -9.43
N SER A 84 -9.10 12.74 -8.51
CA SER A 84 -9.34 14.15 -8.19
C SER A 84 -8.37 15.06 -8.95
N LYS A 85 -8.76 15.46 -10.16
CA LYS A 85 -8.29 16.71 -10.79
C LYS A 85 -9.31 17.80 -10.54
#